data_AF-M9RDN3-F1
#
_entry.id   AF-M9RDN3-F1
#
_cell.length_a   1.000
_cell.length_b   1.000
_cell.length_c   1.000
_cell.angle_alpha   90.00
_cell.angle_beta   90.00
_cell.angle_gamma   90.00
#
_symmetry.space_group_name_H-M   'P 1'
#
loop_
_entity.id
_entity.type
_entity.pdbx_description
1 polymer ?
#
loop_
_entity_poly.entity_id
_entity_poly.type
_entity_poly.pdbx_seq_one_letter_code
_entity_poly.pdbx_strand_id
1 'polypeptide(L)'
;MLATVENHALIEVGITENLERFLPAGPVLEGQMLLGSAKMKKAITLLDTRLFISALRDTISYFSFVQSNGTISGGLDIKDITYGTFPLATTVQQAKLQNLTEQFILLFCANFLFKGNALEMLPAAMEIAEASGFSIRPEVLDRLRTDGPTPDFHTDLAKLLLIERLVATADRQGTPRQVYEVAFKSLQVAQQIGNYRVFAESLIPWLEQRWAFIWDRQRFLLSHPSLHEISIKTAINNEVGSSETKVAEILSAILPTLGIGNQSELAGTIAALPR
;
A
#
# COMPACT_ATOMS: atom_id res chain seq x y z
N MET A 1 23.87 -1.54 2.31
CA MET A 1 23.40 -2.80 2.94
C MET A 1 23.03 -2.61 4.42
N LEU A 2 23.92 -2.17 5.31
CA LEU A 2 23.55 -1.96 6.72
C LEU A 2 22.40 -0.96 6.92
N ALA A 3 22.40 0.14 6.16
CA ALA A 3 21.28 1.08 6.12
C ALA A 3 19.95 0.42 5.69
N THR A 4 20.00 -0.52 4.74
CA THR A 4 18.83 -1.32 4.32
C THR A 4 18.31 -2.17 5.48
N VAL A 5 19.21 -2.81 6.23
CA VAL A 5 18.86 -3.61 7.42
C VAL A 5 18.26 -2.72 8.51
N GLU A 6 18.86 -1.57 8.79
CA GLU A 6 18.34 -0.58 9.75
C GLU A 6 16.89 -0.19 9.42
N ASN A 7 16.61 0.14 8.16
CA ASN A 7 15.26 0.50 7.73
C ASN A 7 14.28 -0.70 7.76
N HIS A 8 14.72 -1.90 7.35
CA HIS A 8 13.87 -3.09 7.42
C HIS A 8 13.55 -3.54 8.84
N ALA A 9 14.49 -3.35 9.77
CA ALA A 9 14.33 -3.65 11.18
C ALA A 9 13.61 -2.53 11.95
N LEU A 10 13.27 -1.43 11.29
CA LEU A 10 12.60 -0.26 11.88
C LEU A 10 13.38 0.34 13.06
N ILE A 11 14.71 0.26 13.02
CA ILE A 11 15.60 0.80 14.05
C ILE A 11 16.26 2.12 13.59
N GLU A 12 16.76 2.90 14.53
CA GLU A 12 17.41 4.19 14.29
C GLU A 12 18.78 4.21 14.95
N VAL A 13 19.74 3.57 14.29
CA VAL A 13 21.14 3.49 14.74
C VAL A 13 21.97 4.61 14.08
N GLY A 14 21.35 5.41 13.21
CA GLY A 14 21.96 6.53 12.50
C GLY A 14 22.76 6.11 11.26
N ILE A 15 22.67 4.86 10.80
CA ILE A 15 23.48 4.36 9.67
C ILE A 15 23.04 5.05 8.37
N THR A 16 21.74 5.13 8.13
CA THR A 16 21.16 5.76 6.94
C THR A 16 21.47 7.24 6.88
N GLU A 17 21.36 7.95 8.01
CA GLU A 17 21.61 9.38 8.11
C GLU A 17 23.09 9.73 7.88
N ASN A 18 24.00 8.84 8.29
CA ASN A 18 25.44 9.05 8.16
C ASN A 18 26.04 8.38 6.93
N LEU A 19 25.23 7.92 5.97
CA LEU A 19 25.71 7.22 4.77
C LEU A 19 26.76 8.01 4.00
N GLU A 20 26.53 9.30 3.79
CA GLU A 20 27.47 10.17 3.07
C GLU A 20 28.81 10.31 3.82
N ARG A 21 28.77 10.31 5.16
CA ARG A 21 29.97 10.35 5.99
C ARG A 21 30.73 9.04 5.96
N PHE A 22 30.04 7.90 5.84
CA PHE A 22 30.64 6.57 5.83
C PHE A 22 31.05 6.08 4.44
N LEU A 23 30.63 6.75 3.37
CA LEU A 23 30.92 6.37 1.99
C LEU A 23 31.81 7.43 1.32
N PRO A 24 33.15 7.30 1.38
CA PRO A 24 34.07 8.32 0.87
C PRO A 24 33.99 8.55 -0.66
N ALA A 25 33.55 7.54 -1.41
CA ALA A 25 33.29 7.65 -2.85
C ALA A 25 31.82 8.01 -3.18
N GLY A 26 31.01 8.27 -2.15
CA GLY A 26 29.58 8.52 -2.28
C GLY A 26 28.73 7.25 -2.39
N PRO A 27 27.41 7.41 -2.54
CA PRO A 27 26.47 6.30 -2.68
C PRO A 27 26.71 5.49 -3.96
N VAL A 28 26.28 4.23 -3.95
CA VAL A 28 26.27 3.32 -5.10
C VAL A 28 24.84 3.19 -5.62
N LEU A 29 24.62 3.28 -6.94
CA LEU A 29 23.27 3.31 -7.54
C LEU A 29 22.44 2.07 -7.16
N GLU A 30 22.98 0.86 -7.27
CA GLU A 30 22.29 -0.38 -6.90
C GLU A 30 21.98 -0.42 -5.40
N GLY A 31 22.86 0.15 -4.58
CA GLY A 31 22.65 0.33 -3.15
C GLY A 31 21.49 1.29 -2.84
N GLN A 32 21.32 2.35 -3.64
CA GLN A 32 20.22 3.30 -3.51
C GLN A 32 18.87 2.65 -3.84
N MET A 33 18.81 1.74 -4.83
CA MET A 33 17.59 0.99 -5.14
C MET A 33 17.12 0.17 -3.92
N LEU A 34 18.03 -0.61 -3.34
CA LEU A 34 17.72 -1.43 -2.16
C LEU A 34 17.36 -0.57 -0.94
N LEU A 35 18.05 0.55 -0.76
CA LEU A 35 17.77 1.48 0.34
C LEU A 35 16.40 2.17 0.17
N GLY A 36 16.05 2.60 -1.04
CA GLY A 36 14.78 3.26 -1.35
C GLY A 36 13.59 2.35 -1.03
N SER A 37 13.66 1.07 -1.43
CA SER A 37 12.64 0.07 -1.08
C SER A 37 12.51 -0.11 0.44
N ALA A 38 13.63 -0.17 1.17
CA ALA A 38 13.59 -0.31 2.63
C ALA A 38 13.06 0.94 3.34
N LYS A 39 13.44 2.15 2.89
CA LYS A 39 12.87 3.42 3.38
C LYS A 39 11.36 3.47 3.14
N MET A 40 10.91 3.06 1.95
CA MET A 40 9.48 3.00 1.62
C MET A 40 8.73 2.06 2.56
N LYS A 41 9.27 0.86 2.81
CA LYS A 41 8.71 -0.08 3.79
C LYS A 41 8.66 0.52 5.19
N LYS A 42 9.76 1.14 5.67
CA LYS A 42 9.80 1.81 6.99
C LYS A 42 8.74 2.90 7.08
N ALA A 43 8.65 3.76 6.07
CA ALA A 43 7.69 4.85 5.99
C ALA A 43 6.24 4.35 6.07
N ILE A 44 5.88 3.37 5.23
CA ILE A 44 4.55 2.75 5.25
C ILE A 44 4.26 2.14 6.61
N THR A 45 5.22 1.40 7.18
CA THR A 45 5.03 0.70 8.46
C THR A 45 4.85 1.67 9.63
N LEU A 46 5.58 2.77 9.65
CA LEU A 46 5.54 3.76 10.73
C LEU A 46 4.54 4.90 10.47
N LEU A 47 3.92 4.95 9.29
CA LEU A 47 3.11 6.07 8.82
C LEU A 47 3.88 7.40 8.81
N ASP A 48 5.18 7.34 8.53
CA ASP A 48 6.04 8.53 8.46
C ASP A 48 5.90 9.19 7.08
N THR A 49 5.09 10.27 7.03
CA THR A 49 4.81 11.02 5.80
C THR A 49 6.07 11.61 5.17
N ARG A 50 7.03 12.10 5.96
CA ARG A 50 8.24 12.74 5.43
C ARG A 50 9.18 11.71 4.83
N LEU A 51 9.38 10.60 5.52
CA LEU A 51 10.14 9.48 5.00
C LEU A 51 9.47 8.88 3.76
N PHE A 52 8.13 8.82 3.74
CA PHE A 52 7.35 8.38 2.59
C PHE A 52 7.59 9.28 1.37
N ILE A 53 7.48 10.60 1.52
CA ILE A 53 7.74 11.57 0.44
C ILE A 53 9.15 11.40 -0.12
N SER A 54 10.16 11.29 0.75
CA SER A 54 11.54 11.07 0.32
C SER A 54 11.69 9.74 -0.43
N ALA A 55 11.15 8.65 0.11
CA ALA A 55 11.26 7.32 -0.48
C ALA A 55 10.50 7.22 -1.81
N LEU A 56 9.36 7.91 -1.94
CA LEU A 56 8.59 7.97 -3.18
C LEU A 56 9.35 8.74 -4.26
N ARG A 57 9.94 9.88 -3.92
CA ARG A 57 10.81 10.63 -4.84
C ARG A 57 11.98 9.79 -5.33
N ASP A 58 12.66 9.07 -4.43
CA ASP A 58 13.77 8.19 -4.78
C ASP A 58 13.30 7.06 -5.71
N THR A 59 12.13 6.49 -5.43
CA THR A 59 11.49 5.42 -6.22
C THR A 59 11.14 5.89 -7.63
N ILE A 60 10.48 7.05 -7.77
CA ILE A 60 10.12 7.61 -9.09
C ILE A 60 11.37 7.99 -9.88
N SER A 61 12.40 8.54 -9.23
CA SER A 61 13.69 8.83 -9.85
C SER A 61 14.36 7.55 -10.38
N TYR A 62 14.40 6.50 -9.56
CA TYR A 62 14.89 5.17 -9.96
C TYR A 62 14.14 4.60 -11.17
N PHE A 63 12.80 4.51 -11.11
CA PHE A 63 12.01 3.96 -12.22
C PHE A 63 12.16 4.79 -13.50
N SER A 64 12.29 6.11 -13.39
CA SER A 64 12.51 6.99 -14.54
C SER A 64 13.87 6.75 -15.21
N PHE A 65 14.90 6.51 -14.39
CA PHE A 65 16.24 6.20 -14.86
C PHE A 65 16.27 4.86 -15.59
N VAL A 66 15.67 3.81 -15.01
CA VAL A 66 15.56 2.49 -15.62
C VAL A 66 14.76 2.52 -16.94
N GLN A 67 13.66 3.29 -17.00
CA GLN A 67 12.93 3.43 -18.27
C GLN A 67 13.74 4.13 -19.37
N SER A 68 14.66 5.02 -19.00
CA SER A 68 15.42 5.83 -19.96
C SER A 68 16.69 5.15 -20.44
N ASN A 69 17.33 4.35 -19.57
CA ASN A 69 18.64 3.74 -19.83
C ASN A 69 18.57 2.23 -20.06
N GLY A 70 17.37 1.64 -20.02
CA GLY A 70 17.18 0.18 -20.05
C GLY A 70 17.27 -0.44 -18.66
N THR A 71 17.04 -1.74 -18.58
CA THR A 71 17.11 -2.47 -17.32
C THR A 71 18.53 -2.35 -16.76
N ILE A 72 18.66 -2.02 -15.47
CA ILE A 72 19.87 -2.35 -14.71
C ILE A 72 19.83 -3.87 -14.51
N SER A 73 20.00 -4.62 -15.60
CA SER A 73 19.96 -6.09 -15.61
C SER A 73 21.30 -6.59 -15.14
N GLY A 74 21.49 -6.54 -13.84
CA GLY A 74 22.65 -7.07 -13.14
C GLY A 74 22.56 -6.58 -11.72
N GLY A 75 22.45 -7.49 -10.75
CA GLY A 75 22.75 -7.11 -9.37
C GLY A 75 24.12 -6.45 -9.28
N LEU A 76 24.40 -5.81 -8.15
CA LEU A 76 25.63 -5.03 -7.90
C LEU A 76 26.86 -5.70 -8.52
N ASP A 77 27.39 -5.13 -9.61
CA ASP A 77 28.62 -5.62 -10.23
C ASP A 77 29.78 -5.15 -9.34
N ILE A 78 30.30 -6.08 -8.53
CA ILE A 78 31.40 -5.81 -7.62
C ILE A 78 32.67 -5.39 -8.38
N LYS A 79 32.77 -5.71 -9.68
CA LYS A 79 33.92 -5.38 -10.53
C LYS A 79 33.81 -3.99 -11.15
N ASP A 80 32.60 -3.48 -11.39
CA ASP A 80 32.37 -2.17 -12.01
C ASP A 80 31.26 -1.40 -11.28
N ILE A 81 31.66 -0.77 -10.16
CA ILE A 81 30.72 -0.08 -9.26
C ILE A 81 30.37 1.30 -9.84
N THR A 82 29.08 1.52 -10.10
CA THR A 82 28.59 2.84 -10.50
C THR A 82 28.22 3.68 -9.27
N TYR A 83 29.05 4.69 -8.99
CA TYR A 83 28.80 5.65 -7.91
C TYR A 83 27.86 6.77 -8.35
N GLY A 84 27.05 7.24 -7.42
CA GLY A 84 26.13 8.36 -7.59
C GLY A 84 24.75 8.11 -7.01
N THR A 85 23.86 9.06 -7.27
CA THR A 85 22.43 9.00 -6.98
C THR A 85 21.64 9.00 -8.27
N PHE A 86 20.42 8.47 -8.25
CA PHE A 86 19.53 8.61 -9.39
C PHE A 86 19.22 10.10 -9.64
N PRO A 87 19.30 10.57 -10.89
CA PRO A 87 18.90 11.93 -11.22
C PRO A 87 17.41 12.10 -10.93
N LEU A 88 17.02 13.29 -10.50
CA LEU A 88 15.62 13.62 -10.28
C LEU A 88 14.81 13.44 -11.57
N ALA A 89 13.68 12.76 -11.47
CA ALA A 89 12.76 12.59 -12.58
C ALA A 89 12.28 13.96 -13.11
N THR A 90 12.37 14.16 -14.42
CA THR A 90 11.79 15.33 -15.10
C THR A 90 10.25 15.32 -15.02
N THR A 91 9.60 16.46 -15.25
CA THR A 91 8.12 16.54 -15.26
C THR A 91 7.47 15.57 -16.23
N VAL A 92 8.09 15.33 -17.40
CA VAL A 92 7.62 14.36 -18.40
C VAL A 92 7.74 12.93 -17.88
N GLN A 93 8.85 12.59 -17.20
CA GLN A 93 9.03 11.26 -16.59
C GLN A 93 8.07 11.04 -15.41
N GLN A 94 7.85 12.07 -14.58
CA GLN A 94 6.89 12.03 -13.49
C GLN A 94 5.46 11.76 -14.02
N ALA A 95 5.06 12.41 -15.11
CA ALA A 95 3.76 12.17 -15.74
C ALA A 95 3.62 10.73 -16.26
N LYS A 96 4.69 10.14 -16.83
CA LYS A 96 4.69 8.73 -17.27
C LYS A 96 4.58 7.74 -16.10
N LEU A 97 5.06 8.11 -14.92
CA LEU A 97 5.02 7.29 -13.70
C LEU A 97 3.89 7.70 -12.74
N GLN A 98 2.93 8.47 -13.22
CA GLN A 98 1.80 8.98 -12.42
C GLN A 98 0.95 7.84 -11.85
N ASN A 99 0.68 6.79 -12.65
CA ASN A 99 -0.05 5.61 -12.18
C ASN A 99 0.66 4.96 -10.98
N LEU A 100 1.96 4.70 -11.09
CA LEU A 100 2.77 4.14 -10.01
C LEU A 100 2.76 5.04 -8.76
N THR A 101 2.84 6.36 -8.96
CA THR A 101 2.77 7.35 -7.86
C THR A 101 1.44 7.26 -7.12
N GLU A 102 0.32 7.24 -7.85
CA GLU A 102 -1.02 7.11 -7.27
C GLU A 102 -1.18 5.81 -6.47
N GLN A 103 -0.64 4.70 -6.98
CA GLN A 103 -0.68 3.41 -6.29
C GLN A 103 0.01 3.46 -4.92
N PHE A 104 1.22 4.03 -4.84
CA PHE A 104 1.92 4.21 -3.57
C PHE A 104 1.14 5.10 -2.61
N ILE A 105 0.60 6.23 -3.10
CA ILE A 105 -0.13 7.20 -2.26
C ILE A 105 -1.42 6.59 -1.72
N LEU A 106 -2.20 5.91 -2.56
CA LEU A 106 -3.46 5.27 -2.15
C LEU A 106 -3.21 4.18 -1.12
N LEU A 107 -2.16 3.38 -1.30
CA LEU A 107 -1.78 2.39 -0.32
C LEU A 107 -1.30 2.98 0.99
N PHE A 108 -0.49 4.04 0.95
CA PHE A 108 -0.08 4.74 2.16
C PHE A 108 -1.29 5.27 2.93
N CYS A 109 -2.27 5.87 2.22
CA CYS A 109 -3.54 6.29 2.80
C CYS A 109 -4.35 5.12 3.39
N ALA A 110 -4.43 3.99 2.68
CA ALA A 110 -5.09 2.78 3.18
C ALA A 110 -4.44 2.28 4.48
N ASN A 111 -3.11 2.39 4.60
CA ASN A 111 -2.42 1.95 5.80
C ASN A 111 -2.74 2.79 7.04
N PHE A 112 -3.06 4.08 6.89
CA PHE A 112 -3.59 4.87 7.99
C PHE A 112 -4.89 4.27 8.52
N LEU A 113 -5.80 3.83 7.65
CA LEU A 113 -7.04 3.18 8.05
C LEU A 113 -6.78 1.84 8.74
N PHE A 114 -5.90 1.02 8.17
CA PHE A 114 -5.57 -0.31 8.71
C PHE A 114 -4.94 -0.25 10.10
N LYS A 115 -4.19 0.82 10.38
CA LYS A 115 -3.58 1.07 11.70
C LYS A 115 -4.45 1.91 12.63
N GLY A 116 -5.69 2.22 12.27
CA GLY A 116 -6.63 2.97 13.11
C GLY A 116 -6.37 4.48 13.18
N ASN A 117 -5.49 5.03 12.35
CA ASN A 117 -5.11 6.45 12.32
C ASN A 117 -5.85 7.23 11.22
N ALA A 118 -7.15 6.98 11.07
CA ALA A 118 -7.95 7.53 9.97
C ALA A 118 -7.95 9.07 9.89
N LEU A 119 -7.85 9.76 11.03
CA LEU A 119 -7.83 11.23 11.09
C LEU A 119 -6.60 11.83 10.40
N GLU A 120 -5.44 11.18 10.52
CA GLU A 120 -4.15 11.64 9.98
C GLU A 120 -4.01 11.36 8.47
N MET A 121 -4.87 10.51 7.90
CA MET A 121 -4.83 10.13 6.49
C MET A 121 -4.90 11.33 5.53
N LEU A 122 -5.84 12.25 5.77
CA LEU A 122 -6.05 13.39 4.87
C LEU A 122 -4.95 14.46 5.00
N PRO A 123 -4.54 14.88 6.21
CA PRO A 123 -3.37 15.74 6.38
C PRO A 123 -2.12 15.18 5.68
N ALA A 124 -1.83 13.88 5.85
CA ALA A 124 -0.70 13.23 5.19
C ALA A 124 -0.82 13.27 3.66
N ALA A 125 -2.00 12.96 3.11
CA ALA A 125 -2.25 13.04 1.67
C ALA A 125 -2.04 14.47 1.12
N MET A 126 -2.35 15.49 1.92
CA MET A 126 -2.17 16.88 1.55
C MET A 126 -0.70 17.29 1.54
N GLU A 127 0.06 16.91 2.56
CA GLU A 127 1.51 17.13 2.61
C GLU A 127 2.20 16.44 1.43
N ILE A 128 1.78 15.22 1.08
CA ILE A 128 2.29 14.49 -0.09
C ILE A 128 1.95 15.21 -1.39
N ALA A 129 0.74 15.76 -1.53
CA ALA A 129 0.31 16.47 -2.74
C ALA A 129 1.09 17.77 -2.98
N GLU A 130 1.57 18.41 -1.92
CA GLU A 130 2.39 19.63 -1.99
C GLU A 130 3.87 19.34 -2.28
N ALA A 131 4.29 18.08 -2.12
CA ALA A 131 5.67 17.70 -2.35
C ALA A 131 6.02 17.60 -3.84
N SER A 132 7.32 17.73 -4.14
CA SER A 132 7.88 17.65 -5.48
C SER A 132 8.65 16.35 -5.75
N GLY A 133 8.80 16.01 -7.03
CA GLY A 133 9.57 14.85 -7.50
C GLY A 133 8.69 13.69 -8.00
N PHE A 134 7.38 13.87 -8.04
CA PHE A 134 6.40 12.94 -8.56
C PHE A 134 5.13 13.69 -8.99
N SER A 135 4.21 13.01 -9.67
CA SER A 135 2.95 13.60 -10.15
C SER A 135 1.76 12.73 -9.74
N ILE A 136 0.69 13.37 -9.29
CA ILE A 136 -0.60 12.77 -8.96
C ILE A 136 -1.71 13.52 -9.67
N ARG A 137 -2.72 12.80 -10.17
CA ARG A 137 -3.90 13.45 -10.75
C ARG A 137 -4.72 14.18 -9.69
N PRO A 138 -5.16 15.43 -9.96
CA PRO A 138 -6.07 16.15 -9.07
C PRO A 138 -7.33 15.35 -8.74
N GLU A 139 -7.85 14.57 -9.69
CA GLU A 139 -9.07 13.77 -9.52
C GLU A 139 -8.93 12.71 -8.42
N VAL A 140 -7.74 12.11 -8.27
CA VAL A 140 -7.47 11.12 -7.21
C VAL A 140 -7.43 11.81 -5.84
N LEU A 141 -6.77 12.96 -5.75
CA LEU A 141 -6.75 13.77 -4.51
C LEU A 141 -8.14 14.29 -4.14
N ASP A 142 -8.91 14.73 -5.11
CA ASP A 142 -10.27 15.22 -4.91
C ASP A 142 -11.18 14.10 -4.39
N ARG A 143 -10.98 12.85 -4.82
CA ARG A 143 -11.71 11.68 -4.30
C ARG A 143 -11.28 11.23 -2.91
N LEU A 144 -10.06 11.54 -2.48
CA LEU A 144 -9.66 11.38 -1.07
C LEU A 144 -10.30 12.43 -0.15
N ARG A 145 -10.76 13.56 -0.70
CA ARG A 145 -11.37 14.68 0.05
C ARG A 145 -12.89 14.66 0.02
N THR A 146 -13.46 14.40 -1.14
CA THR A 146 -14.87 14.63 -1.44
C THR A 146 -15.47 13.50 -2.26
N ASP A 147 -16.76 13.26 -2.03
CA ASP A 147 -17.52 12.33 -2.85
C ASP A 147 -17.69 12.88 -4.28
N GLY A 148 -17.79 11.97 -5.26
CA GLY A 148 -18.05 12.29 -6.65
C GLY A 148 -17.80 11.11 -7.59
N PRO A 149 -17.71 11.35 -8.91
CA PRO A 149 -17.53 10.29 -9.91
C PRO A 149 -16.19 9.58 -9.77
N THR A 150 -16.21 8.28 -10.06
CA THR A 150 -15.06 7.36 -10.02
C THR A 150 -14.87 6.68 -11.38
N PRO A 151 -14.30 7.38 -12.37
CA PRO A 151 -14.20 6.87 -13.74
C PRO A 151 -13.21 5.71 -13.90
N ASP A 152 -12.33 5.49 -12.91
CA ASP A 152 -11.29 4.47 -12.98
C ASP A 152 -11.02 3.82 -11.61
N PHE A 153 -10.16 2.81 -11.61
CA PHE A 153 -9.83 2.03 -10.43
C PHE A 153 -9.22 2.86 -9.29
N HIS A 154 -8.34 3.83 -9.59
CA HIS A 154 -7.66 4.64 -8.58
C HIS A 154 -8.59 5.65 -7.92
N THR A 155 -9.40 6.34 -8.71
CA THR A 155 -10.43 7.27 -8.21
C THR A 155 -11.48 6.53 -7.39
N ASP A 156 -11.82 5.29 -7.77
CA ASP A 156 -12.73 4.46 -6.98
C ASP A 156 -12.12 4.02 -5.64
N LEU A 157 -10.86 3.56 -5.63
CA LEU A 157 -10.15 3.26 -4.39
C LEU A 157 -10.05 4.50 -3.49
N ALA A 158 -9.67 5.66 -4.03
CA ALA A 158 -9.63 6.93 -3.30
C ALA A 158 -10.96 7.25 -2.61
N LYS A 159 -12.08 7.09 -3.32
CA LYS A 159 -13.42 7.29 -2.77
C LYS A 159 -13.75 6.30 -1.65
N LEU A 160 -13.39 5.02 -1.81
CA LEU A 160 -13.58 4.02 -0.78
C LEU A 160 -12.79 4.36 0.50
N LEU A 161 -11.55 4.85 0.35
CA LEU A 161 -10.73 5.30 1.48
C LEU A 161 -11.33 6.52 2.18
N LEU A 162 -11.87 7.49 1.43
CA LEU A 162 -12.63 8.61 2.01
C LEU A 162 -13.82 8.11 2.82
N ILE A 163 -14.62 7.19 2.26
CA ILE A 163 -15.80 6.65 2.95
C ILE A 163 -15.38 5.97 4.25
N GLU A 164 -14.38 5.08 4.21
CA GLU A 164 -13.91 4.39 5.41
C GLU A 164 -13.33 5.33 6.46
N ARG A 165 -12.67 6.42 6.04
CA ARG A 165 -12.25 7.49 6.95
C ARG A 165 -13.46 8.10 7.67
N LEU A 166 -14.50 8.48 6.92
CA LEU A 166 -15.73 9.05 7.50
C LEU A 166 -16.46 8.06 8.42
N VAL A 167 -16.38 6.76 8.13
CA VAL A 167 -16.91 5.71 9.00
C VAL A 167 -16.11 5.62 10.30
N ALA A 168 -14.79 5.72 10.23
CA ALA A 168 -13.92 5.73 11.40
C ALA A 168 -14.12 6.98 12.29
N THR A 169 -14.51 8.12 11.71
CA THR A 169 -14.81 9.37 12.44
C THR A 169 -16.26 9.48 12.92
N ALA A 170 -17.04 8.38 12.82
CA ALA A 170 -18.45 8.28 13.21
C ALA A 170 -19.43 9.14 12.38
N ASP A 171 -19.01 9.66 11.23
CA ASP A 171 -19.87 10.44 10.33
C ASP A 171 -20.73 9.55 9.41
N ARG A 172 -20.38 8.26 9.29
CA ARG A 172 -21.09 7.29 8.43
C ARG A 172 -21.02 5.87 9.01
N GLN A 173 -21.88 4.98 8.52
CA GLN A 173 -21.76 3.54 8.72
C GLN A 173 -21.25 2.88 7.43
N GLY A 174 -20.14 2.15 7.52
CA GLY A 174 -19.60 1.37 6.40
C GLY A 174 -20.42 0.11 6.18
N THR A 175 -20.46 -0.39 4.96
CA THR A 175 -21.15 -1.66 4.63
C THR A 175 -20.13 -2.81 4.54
N PRO A 176 -20.56 -4.06 4.73
CA PRO A 176 -19.68 -5.22 4.57
C PRO A 176 -18.98 -5.27 3.20
N ARG A 177 -19.70 -4.86 2.15
CA ARG A 177 -19.16 -4.77 0.80
C ARG A 177 -18.05 -3.72 0.69
N GLN A 178 -18.20 -2.55 1.30
CA GLN A 178 -17.17 -1.51 1.27
C GLN A 178 -15.89 -1.96 1.99
N VAL A 179 -16.03 -2.59 3.17
CA VAL A 179 -14.90 -3.16 3.92
C VAL A 179 -14.14 -4.16 3.05
N TYR A 180 -14.87 -5.05 2.38
CA TYR A 180 -14.28 -6.02 1.45
C TYR A 180 -13.59 -5.35 0.26
N GLU A 181 -14.23 -4.37 -0.39
CA GLU A 181 -13.68 -3.69 -1.56
C GLU A 181 -12.40 -2.91 -1.22
N VAL A 182 -12.34 -2.25 -0.07
CA VAL A 182 -11.12 -1.57 0.42
C VAL A 182 -9.99 -2.56 0.62
N ALA A 183 -10.25 -3.68 1.31
CA ALA A 183 -9.26 -4.72 1.56
C ALA A 183 -8.74 -5.32 0.25
N PHE A 184 -9.66 -5.76 -0.61
CA PHE A 184 -9.34 -6.42 -1.87
C PHE A 184 -8.56 -5.51 -2.81
N LYS A 185 -9.04 -4.28 -3.05
CA LYS A 185 -8.35 -3.35 -3.97
C LYS A 185 -7.00 -2.90 -3.43
N SER A 186 -6.87 -2.70 -2.12
CA SER A 186 -5.57 -2.40 -1.51
C SER A 186 -4.58 -3.54 -1.74
N LEU A 187 -5.00 -4.80 -1.56
CA LEU A 187 -4.12 -5.94 -1.84
C LEU A 187 -3.72 -6.05 -3.31
N GLN A 188 -4.65 -5.77 -4.25
CA GLN A 188 -4.32 -5.75 -5.68
C GLN A 188 -3.26 -4.69 -6.00
N VAL A 189 -3.40 -3.48 -5.47
CA VAL A 189 -2.38 -2.43 -5.65
C VAL A 189 -1.07 -2.84 -4.98
N ALA A 190 -1.12 -3.42 -3.78
CA ALA A 190 0.07 -3.84 -3.04
C ALA A 190 0.85 -4.93 -3.77
N GLN A 191 0.16 -5.84 -4.45
CA GLN A 191 0.77 -6.83 -5.33
C GLN A 191 1.48 -6.16 -6.52
N GLN A 192 0.83 -5.20 -7.19
CA GLN A 192 1.39 -4.50 -8.35
C GLN A 192 2.68 -3.73 -8.03
N ILE A 193 2.78 -3.14 -6.83
CA ILE A 193 3.97 -2.41 -6.40
C ILE A 193 4.97 -3.25 -5.57
N GLY A 194 4.75 -4.56 -5.45
CA GLY A 194 5.66 -5.47 -4.73
C GLY A 194 5.71 -5.31 -3.20
N ASN A 195 4.69 -4.70 -2.59
CA ASN A 195 4.61 -4.48 -1.14
C ASN A 195 3.54 -5.34 -0.44
N TYR A 196 3.03 -6.39 -1.09
CA TYR A 196 1.91 -7.21 -0.63
C TYR A 196 2.01 -7.63 0.84
N ARG A 197 3.16 -8.15 1.27
CA ARG A 197 3.37 -8.61 2.66
C ARG A 197 3.10 -7.53 3.71
N VAL A 198 3.64 -6.32 3.53
CA VAL A 198 3.52 -5.22 4.50
C VAL A 198 2.05 -4.83 4.70
N PHE A 199 1.29 -4.85 3.60
CA PHE A 199 -0.13 -4.55 3.63
C PHE A 199 -0.97 -5.71 4.16
N ALA A 200 -0.63 -6.96 3.84
CA ALA A 200 -1.28 -8.14 4.41
C ALA A 200 -1.16 -8.15 5.95
N GLU A 201 0.05 -7.90 6.47
CA GLU A 201 0.32 -7.81 7.92
C GLU A 201 -0.52 -6.71 8.61
N SER A 202 -0.68 -5.55 7.97
CA SER A 202 -1.47 -4.43 8.54
C SER A 202 -2.98 -4.62 8.37
N LEU A 203 -3.41 -5.28 7.28
CA LEU A 203 -4.80 -5.44 6.91
C LEU A 203 -5.52 -6.50 7.76
N ILE A 204 -4.83 -7.56 8.21
CA ILE A 204 -5.44 -8.65 8.98
C ILE A 204 -6.10 -8.12 10.27
N PRO A 205 -5.42 -7.40 11.18
CA PRO A 205 -6.06 -6.91 12.41
C PRO A 205 -7.24 -5.99 12.12
N TRP A 206 -7.14 -5.16 11.08
CA TRP A 206 -8.23 -4.28 10.66
C TRP A 206 -9.44 -5.07 10.16
N LEU A 207 -9.24 -6.09 9.32
CA LEU A 207 -10.30 -6.97 8.84
C LEU A 207 -10.95 -7.73 9.99
N GLU A 208 -10.17 -8.26 10.93
CA GLU A 208 -10.68 -8.96 12.11
C GLU A 208 -11.62 -8.05 12.92
N GLN A 209 -11.18 -6.82 13.20
CA GLN A 209 -11.98 -5.83 13.94
C GLN A 209 -13.25 -5.43 13.17
N ARG A 210 -13.12 -5.10 11.88
CA ARG A 210 -14.27 -4.68 11.05
C ARG A 210 -15.26 -5.83 10.87
N TRP A 211 -14.77 -7.04 10.68
CA TRP A 211 -15.63 -8.20 10.48
C TRP A 211 -16.37 -8.59 11.76
N ALA A 212 -15.73 -8.50 12.93
CA ALA A 212 -16.42 -8.66 14.21
C ALA A 212 -17.58 -7.66 14.35
N PHE A 213 -17.34 -6.38 14.02
CA PHE A 213 -18.40 -5.37 14.03
C PHE A 213 -19.53 -5.69 13.04
N ILE A 214 -19.19 -6.11 11.82
CA ILE A 214 -20.18 -6.51 10.80
C ILE A 214 -21.02 -7.66 11.32
N TRP A 215 -20.39 -8.67 11.93
CA TRP A 215 -21.07 -9.83 12.46
C TRP A 215 -22.07 -9.48 13.57
N ASP A 216 -21.67 -8.57 14.46
CA ASP A 216 -22.50 -8.19 15.61
C ASP A 216 -23.61 -7.20 15.25
N ARG A 217 -23.35 -6.28 14.32
CA ARG A 217 -24.21 -5.11 14.06
C ARG A 217 -24.84 -5.07 12.69
N GLN A 218 -24.28 -5.78 11.72
CA GLN A 218 -24.64 -5.66 10.29
C GLN A 218 -24.86 -7.01 9.60
N ARG A 219 -24.96 -8.11 10.35
CA ARG A 219 -25.17 -9.46 9.80
C ARG A 219 -26.38 -9.56 8.87
N PHE A 220 -27.40 -8.73 9.09
CA PHE A 220 -28.59 -8.67 8.25
C PHE A 220 -28.33 -8.14 6.82
N LEU A 221 -27.19 -7.48 6.58
CA LEU A 221 -26.76 -7.03 5.26
C LEU A 221 -26.05 -8.15 4.46
N LEU A 222 -25.80 -9.31 5.06
CA LEU A 222 -25.10 -10.43 4.43
C LEU A 222 -26.09 -11.44 3.84
N SER A 223 -25.69 -12.03 2.72
CA SER A 223 -26.36 -13.17 2.09
C SER A 223 -25.97 -14.47 2.80
N HIS A 224 -26.95 -15.18 3.36
CA HIS A 224 -26.77 -16.49 3.99
C HIS A 224 -25.56 -16.63 4.96
N PRO A 225 -25.34 -15.67 5.89
CA PRO A 225 -24.12 -15.62 6.70
C PRO A 225 -23.89 -16.87 7.55
N SER A 226 -24.96 -17.55 7.99
CA SER A 226 -24.87 -18.76 8.81
C SER A 226 -24.22 -19.95 8.07
N LEU A 227 -24.30 -20.01 6.74
CA LEU A 227 -23.65 -21.07 5.95
C LEU A 227 -22.12 -20.90 5.90
N HIS A 228 -21.63 -19.67 6.06
CA HIS A 228 -20.23 -19.32 5.90
C HIS A 228 -19.53 -18.98 7.23
N GLU A 229 -20.28 -18.92 8.33
CA GLU A 229 -19.80 -18.53 9.67
C GLU A 229 -18.55 -19.32 10.10
N ILE A 230 -18.61 -20.64 9.99
CA ILE A 230 -17.51 -21.52 10.40
C ILE A 230 -16.29 -21.28 9.53
N SER A 231 -16.47 -21.19 8.20
CA SER A 231 -15.36 -20.95 7.26
C SER A 231 -14.65 -19.62 7.54
N ILE A 232 -15.41 -18.56 7.83
CA ILE A 232 -14.83 -17.24 8.12
C ILE A 232 -14.11 -17.24 9.46
N LYS A 233 -14.71 -17.84 10.51
CA LYS A 233 -14.05 -17.97 11.82
C LYS A 233 -12.75 -18.77 11.72
N THR A 234 -12.75 -19.86 10.96
CA THR A 234 -11.53 -20.66 10.73
C THR A 234 -10.45 -19.83 10.02
N ALA A 235 -10.79 -19.09 8.96
CA ALA A 235 -9.83 -18.24 8.25
C ALA A 235 -9.26 -17.12 9.13
N ILE A 236 -10.10 -16.48 9.94
CA ILE A 236 -9.69 -15.42 10.87
C ILE A 236 -8.79 -15.97 11.99
N ASN A 237 -9.16 -17.11 12.59
CA ASN A 237 -8.42 -17.69 13.70
C ASN A 237 -7.23 -18.55 13.25
N ASN A 238 -6.97 -18.66 11.94
CA ASN A 238 -5.84 -19.41 11.43
C ASN A 238 -4.54 -18.66 11.79
N GLU A 239 -3.78 -19.20 12.74
CA GLU A 239 -2.42 -18.73 13.07
C GLU A 239 -1.34 -19.46 12.27
N VAL A 240 -1.73 -20.50 11.52
CA VAL A 240 -0.81 -21.33 10.74
C VAL A 240 -0.72 -20.79 9.32
N GLY A 241 0.35 -20.04 9.03
CA GLY A 241 0.64 -19.58 7.67
C GLY A 241 1.35 -18.23 7.61
N SER A 242 1.67 -17.82 6.38
CA SER A 242 2.11 -16.45 6.08
C SER A 242 0.93 -15.47 6.19
N SER A 243 1.18 -14.20 6.50
CA SER A 243 0.15 -13.16 6.47
C SER A 243 -0.47 -13.04 5.07
N GLU A 244 0.34 -13.29 4.05
CA GLU A 244 -0.04 -13.30 2.66
C GLU A 244 -1.14 -14.33 2.35
N THR A 245 -0.96 -15.57 2.80
CA THR A 245 -1.96 -16.63 2.66
C THR A 245 -3.19 -16.32 3.51
N LYS A 246 -3.00 -15.94 4.79
CA LYS A 246 -4.11 -15.70 5.73
C LYS A 246 -5.09 -14.65 5.20
N VAL A 247 -4.60 -13.53 4.67
CA VAL A 247 -5.48 -12.47 4.20
C VAL A 247 -6.29 -12.89 2.96
N ALA A 248 -5.70 -13.68 2.06
CA ALA A 248 -6.40 -14.22 0.89
C ALA A 248 -7.48 -15.24 1.29
N GLU A 249 -7.21 -16.08 2.30
CA GLU A 249 -8.19 -17.01 2.87
C GLU A 249 -9.37 -16.28 3.51
N ILE A 250 -9.12 -15.21 4.28
CA ILE A 250 -10.17 -14.39 4.88
C ILE A 250 -11.07 -13.78 3.80
N LEU A 251 -10.50 -13.15 2.77
CA LEU A 251 -11.28 -12.58 1.67
C LEU A 251 -12.08 -13.65 0.91
N SER A 252 -11.48 -14.82 0.65
CA SER A 252 -12.16 -15.94 0.01
C SER A 252 -13.36 -16.44 0.82
N ALA A 253 -13.22 -16.49 2.15
CA ALA A 253 -14.29 -16.95 3.04
C ALA A 253 -15.43 -15.91 3.18
N ILE A 254 -15.11 -14.62 3.12
CA ILE A 254 -16.08 -13.52 3.21
C ILE A 254 -16.90 -13.39 1.92
N LEU A 255 -16.25 -13.50 0.76
CA LEU A 255 -16.83 -13.16 -0.54
C LEU A 255 -18.24 -13.76 -0.81
N PRO A 256 -18.53 -15.04 -0.51
CA PRO A 256 -19.86 -15.62 -0.72
C PRO A 256 -20.99 -14.93 0.06
N THR A 257 -20.66 -14.31 1.19
CA THR A 257 -21.65 -13.63 2.05
C THR A 257 -22.08 -12.27 1.49
N LEU A 258 -21.38 -11.73 0.50
CA LEU A 258 -21.63 -10.37 -0.01
C LEU A 258 -22.70 -10.32 -1.10
N GLY A 259 -23.10 -11.47 -1.66
CA GLY A 259 -24.12 -11.53 -2.72
C GLY A 259 -23.73 -10.78 -4.00
N ILE A 260 -22.43 -10.71 -4.31
CA ILE A 260 -21.91 -9.96 -5.46
C ILE A 260 -22.02 -10.81 -6.75
N GLY A 261 -22.57 -10.22 -7.81
CA GLY A 261 -22.84 -10.94 -9.07
C GLY A 261 -21.59 -11.49 -9.80
N ASN A 262 -20.42 -10.86 -9.65
CA ASN A 262 -19.16 -11.31 -10.27
C ASN A 262 -18.26 -12.10 -9.30
N GLN A 263 -18.85 -12.80 -8.33
CA GLN A 263 -18.13 -13.59 -7.32
C GLN A 263 -17.08 -14.55 -7.91
N SER A 264 -17.37 -15.26 -9.00
CA SER A 264 -16.42 -16.23 -9.58
C SER A 264 -15.14 -15.57 -10.12
N GLU A 265 -15.26 -14.38 -10.70
CA GLU A 265 -14.12 -13.60 -11.20
C GLU A 265 -13.26 -13.08 -10.04
N LEU A 266 -13.91 -12.57 -8.99
CA LEU A 266 -13.22 -12.13 -7.77
C LEU A 266 -12.50 -13.29 -7.10
N ALA A 267 -13.12 -14.46 -7.00
CA ALA A 267 -12.49 -15.67 -6.46
C ALA A 267 -11.25 -16.09 -7.28
N GLY A 268 -11.34 -16.02 -8.62
CA GLY A 268 -10.19 -16.27 -9.50
C GLY A 268 -9.04 -15.28 -9.27
N THR A 269 -9.38 -14.01 -9.01
CA THR A 269 -8.39 -12.97 -8.72
C THR A 269 -7.73 -13.18 -7.35
N ILE A 270 -8.50 -13.54 -6.33
CA ILE A 270 -7.96 -13.87 -5.00
C ILE A 270 -7.05 -15.09 -5.07
N ALA A 271 -7.40 -16.09 -5.87
CA ALA A 271 -6.57 -17.28 -6.05
C ALA A 271 -5.20 -16.99 -6.68
N ALA A 272 -5.08 -15.88 -7.42
CA ALA A 272 -3.83 -15.40 -8.02
C ALA A 272 -3.01 -14.48 -7.10
N LEU A 273 -3.50 -14.17 -5.88
CA LEU A 273 -2.72 -13.44 -4.89
C LEU A 273 -1.57 -14.30 -4.34
N PRO A 274 -0.47 -13.68 -3.87
CA PRO A 274 0.65 -14.40 -3.24
C PRO A 274 0.19 -15.29 -2.07
N ARG A 275 0.80 -16.47 -1.94
CA ARG A 275 0.60 -17.43 -0.85
C ARG A 275 1.90 -17.64 -0.08
#